data_AF-A0A9E5QXJ5-F1
#
_entry.id   AF-A0A9E5QXJ5-F1
#
_cell.length_a   1.000
_cell.length_b   1.000
_cell.length_c   1.000
_cell.angle_alpha   90.00
_cell.angle_beta   90.00
_cell.angle_gamma   90.00
#
_symmetry.space_group_name_H-M   'P 1'
#
loop_
_entity.id
_entity.type
_entity.pdbx_description
1 polymer ?
#
loop_
_entity_poly.entity_id
_entity_poly.type
_entity_poly.pdbx_seq_one_letter_code
_entity_poly.pdbx_strand_id
1 'polypeptide(L)'
;METLQELVQLITRKRIKKVELFDEQSRGKNSNYYRLFEGIHNYKYQSDQEAAQDIYQCEPSAKKYLILKTRLKQKLLNTLFFLDTENQDHLSPREVAFYDCNRTLYHANVLILNNAIEIAAPMIEKT
;
A
#
# COMPACT_ATOMS: atom_id res chain seq x y z
N MET A 1 15.68 3.40 5.80
CA MET A 1 14.97 2.10 5.70
C MET A 1 13.80 2.00 6.68
N GLU A 2 13.98 2.41 7.93
CA GLU A 2 13.02 2.31 9.06
C GLU A 2 11.55 2.59 8.70
N THR A 3 11.22 3.78 8.19
CA THR A 3 9.82 4.14 7.84
C THR A 3 9.16 3.22 6.80
N LEU A 4 9.96 2.61 5.92
CA LEU A 4 9.45 1.63 4.94
C LEU A 4 9.18 0.29 5.61
N GLN A 5 9.99 -0.11 6.60
CA GLN A 5 9.78 -1.34 7.36
C GLN A 5 8.49 -1.27 8.18
N GLU A 6 8.25 -0.14 8.85
CA GLU A 6 6.99 0.10 9.58
C GLU A 6 5.77 -0.04 8.66
N LEU A 7 5.82 0.55 7.47
CA LEU A 7 4.74 0.47 6.49
C LEU A 7 4.49 -0.97 6.03
N VAL A 8 5.56 -1.74 5.74
CA VAL A 8 5.46 -3.15 5.36
C VAL A 8 4.84 -3.99 6.49
N GLN A 9 5.25 -3.75 7.74
CA GLN A 9 4.70 -4.45 8.90
C GLN A 9 3.22 -4.13 9.10
N LEU A 10 2.81 -2.87 8.97
CA LEU A 10 1.42 -2.44 9.11
C LEU A 10 0.53 -3.15 8.09
N ILE A 11 0.93 -3.12 6.81
CA ILE A 11 0.20 -3.75 5.69
C ILE A 11 0.07 -5.26 5.87
N THR A 12 1.14 -5.90 6.36
CA THR A 12 1.15 -7.35 6.60
C THR A 12 0.24 -7.74 7.76
N ARG A 13 0.28 -7.00 8.88
CA ARG A 13 -0.53 -7.27 10.08
C ARG A 13 -2.02 -7.16 9.79
N LYS A 14 -2.44 -6.16 9.01
CA LYS A 14 -3.84 -5.95 8.62
C LYS A 14 -4.33 -6.93 7.53
N ARG A 15 -3.61 -8.03 7.29
CA ARG A 15 -3.95 -9.12 6.36
C ARG A 15 -4.30 -8.61 4.94
N ILE A 16 -3.70 -7.51 4.49
CA ILE A 16 -3.84 -7.03 3.11
C ILE A 16 -3.05 -7.91 2.12
N LYS A 17 -2.83 -9.18 2.47
CA LYS A 17 -2.14 -10.17 1.64
C LYS A 17 -2.94 -10.51 0.38
N LYS A 18 -4.20 -10.09 0.28
CA LYS A 18 -5.10 -10.37 -0.86
C LYS A 18 -5.37 -9.20 -1.79
N VAL A 19 -4.85 -8.00 -1.50
CA VAL A 19 -5.09 -6.86 -2.38
C VAL A 19 -3.87 -6.63 -3.25
N GLU A 20 -3.84 -7.32 -4.39
CA GLU A 20 -3.37 -6.81 -5.68
C GLU A 20 -1.98 -6.13 -5.77
N LEU A 21 -1.11 -6.24 -4.77
CA LEU A 21 0.25 -5.68 -4.84
C LEU A 21 1.09 -6.33 -5.95
N PHE A 22 0.63 -7.47 -6.45
CA PHE A 22 1.22 -8.27 -7.52
C PHE A 22 0.11 -8.78 -8.43
N ASP A 23 -0.54 -7.87 -9.14
CA ASP A 23 -1.39 -8.19 -10.31
C ASP A 23 -0.83 -9.41 -11.06
N GLU A 24 -1.68 -10.42 -11.32
CA GLU A 24 -1.29 -11.74 -11.84
C GLU A 24 -0.52 -11.66 -13.16
N GLN A 25 -0.64 -10.55 -13.89
CA GLN A 25 0.13 -10.27 -15.10
C GLN A 25 1.62 -9.94 -14.87
N SER A 26 2.07 -9.75 -13.62
CA SER A 26 3.38 -9.19 -13.28
C SER A 26 4.40 -10.18 -12.70
N ARG A 27 4.62 -11.36 -13.31
CA ARG A 27 5.76 -12.25 -12.99
C ARG A 27 5.97 -12.53 -11.48
N GLY A 28 4.85 -12.56 -10.74
CA GLY A 28 4.51 -13.10 -9.41
C GLY A 28 5.47 -13.01 -8.23
N LYS A 29 6.75 -13.38 -8.36
CA LYS A 29 7.68 -13.58 -7.23
C LYS A 29 9.13 -13.19 -7.54
N ASN A 30 9.50 -13.02 -8.81
CA ASN A 30 10.86 -12.64 -9.21
C ASN A 30 11.05 -11.13 -9.42
N SER A 31 10.01 -10.32 -9.14
CA SER A 31 10.12 -8.87 -9.23
C SER A 31 11.01 -8.33 -8.10
N ASN A 32 11.87 -7.37 -8.42
CA ASN A 32 12.67 -6.67 -7.41
C ASN A 32 11.80 -5.94 -6.38
N TYR A 33 10.56 -5.57 -6.72
CA TYR A 33 9.58 -5.05 -5.76
C TYR A 33 9.20 -6.10 -4.72
N TYR A 34 8.91 -7.32 -5.18
CA TYR A 34 8.57 -8.44 -4.31
C TYR A 34 9.77 -8.81 -3.43
N ARG A 35 10.97 -8.91 -4.01
CA ARG A 35 12.20 -9.17 -3.25
C ARG A 35 12.44 -8.15 -2.15
N LEU A 36 12.30 -6.85 -2.45
CA LEU A 36 12.46 -5.79 -1.45
C LEU A 36 11.38 -5.89 -0.36
N PHE A 37 10.11 -6.07 -0.73
CA PHE A 37 9.01 -6.23 0.20
C PHE A 37 9.20 -7.45 1.11
N GLU A 38 9.45 -8.62 0.52
CA GLU A 38 9.60 -9.89 1.22
C GLU A 38 10.84 -9.87 2.12
N GLY A 39 11.97 -9.35 1.62
CA GLY A 39 13.18 -9.21 2.43
C GLY A 39 12.99 -8.26 3.61
N ILE A 40 12.19 -7.20 3.48
CA ILE A 40 11.81 -6.35 4.61
C ILE A 40 10.86 -7.09 5.57
N HIS A 41 9.81 -7.73 5.04
CA HIS A 41 8.83 -8.49 5.83
C HIS A 41 9.51 -9.57 6.68
N ASN A 42 10.47 -10.29 6.10
CA ASN A 42 11.18 -11.39 6.74
C ASN A 42 12.41 -10.93 7.56
N TYR A 43 12.56 -9.62 7.79
CA TYR A 43 13.70 -9.03 8.51
C TYR A 43 15.09 -9.35 7.91
N LYS A 44 15.15 -9.74 6.62
CA LYS A 44 16.39 -9.96 5.86
C LYS A 44 17.11 -8.65 5.57
N TYR A 45 16.36 -7.57 5.31
CA TYR A 45 16.93 -6.25 5.03
C TYR A 45 16.65 -5.28 6.17
N GLN A 46 17.67 -5.02 6.97
CA GLN A 46 17.65 -4.03 8.05
C GLN A 46 18.14 -2.66 7.58
N SER A 47 19.04 -2.66 6.59
CA SER A 47 19.61 -1.45 6.01
C SER A 47 19.33 -1.31 4.51
N ASP A 48 19.39 -0.06 4.02
CA ASP A 48 19.34 0.22 2.58
C ASP A 48 20.54 -0.40 1.84
N GLN A 49 21.68 -0.55 2.52
CA GLN A 49 22.90 -1.12 1.96
C GLN A 49 22.74 -2.62 1.68
N GLU A 50 22.20 -3.39 2.62
CA GLU A 50 21.90 -4.82 2.44
C GLU A 50 20.94 -5.06 1.27
N ALA A 51 19.86 -4.28 1.21
CA ALA A 51 18.86 -4.41 0.16
C ALA A 51 19.41 -4.04 -1.23
N ALA A 52 20.16 -2.93 -1.32
CA ALA A 52 20.76 -2.49 -2.58
C ALA A 52 21.79 -3.50 -3.09
N GLN A 53 22.60 -4.07 -2.20
CA GLN A 53 23.61 -5.06 -2.54
C GLN A 53 22.97 -6.38 -3.01
N ASP A 54 21.97 -6.91 -2.31
CA ASP A 54 21.34 -8.19 -2.67
C ASP A 54 20.49 -8.11 -3.95
N ILE A 55 19.80 -6.98 -4.19
CA ILE A 55 18.88 -6.85 -5.32
C ILE A 55 19.60 -6.43 -6.60
N TYR A 56 20.53 -5.47 -6.49
CA TYR A 56 21.14 -4.79 -7.64
C TYR A 56 22.67 -4.75 -7.64
N GLN A 57 23.32 -5.31 -6.61
CA GLN A 57 24.78 -5.28 -6.43
C GLN A 57 25.32 -3.86 -6.60
N CYS A 58 24.73 -2.92 -5.88
CA CYS A 58 25.07 -1.51 -5.97
C CYS A 58 25.00 -0.79 -4.64
N GLU A 59 25.58 0.41 -4.63
CA GLU A 59 25.44 1.35 -3.53
C GLU A 59 23.98 1.78 -3.30
N PRO A 60 23.58 2.05 -2.05
CA PRO A 60 22.24 2.52 -1.71
C PRO A 60 21.92 3.90 -2.30
N SER A 61 22.94 4.67 -2.69
CA SER A 61 22.77 5.96 -3.41
C SER A 61 22.47 5.79 -4.90
N ALA A 62 22.58 4.58 -5.45
CA ALA A 62 22.34 4.34 -6.86
C ALA A 62 20.87 4.65 -7.24
N LYS A 63 20.69 5.44 -8.30
CA LYS A 63 19.36 5.89 -8.79
C LYS A 63 18.37 4.74 -8.97
N LYS A 64 18.84 3.58 -9.47
CA LYS A 64 18.01 2.38 -9.68
C LYS A 64 17.38 1.84 -8.38
N TYR A 65 18.13 1.86 -7.28
CA TYR A 65 17.64 1.42 -5.97
C TYR A 65 16.69 2.46 -5.36
N LEU A 66 17.03 3.76 -5.45
CA LEU A 66 16.15 4.83 -4.98
C LEU A 66 14.78 4.81 -5.67
N ILE A 67 14.75 4.59 -6.98
CA ILE A 67 13.49 4.44 -7.75
C ILE A 67 12.71 3.21 -7.27
N LEU A 68 13.37 2.06 -7.07
CA LEU A 68 12.74 0.84 -6.57
C LEU A 68 12.05 1.11 -5.21
N LYS A 69 12.78 1.71 -4.27
CA LYS A 69 12.31 2.04 -2.94
C LYS A 69 11.12 3.00 -2.96
N THR A 70 11.22 4.08 -3.73
CA THR A 70 10.13 5.07 -3.87
C THR A 70 8.87 4.45 -4.45
N ARG A 71 8.99 3.68 -5.53
CA ARG A 71 7.85 3.02 -6.17
C ARG A 71 7.25 1.94 -5.28
N LEU A 72 8.05 1.20 -4.51
CA LEU A 72 7.52 0.27 -3.51
C LEU A 72 6.71 1.03 -2.45
N LYS A 73 7.24 2.12 -1.90
CA LYS A 73 6.53 2.95 -0.92
C LYS A 73 5.18 3.44 -1.48
N GLN A 74 5.16 3.95 -2.71
CA GLN A 74 3.91 4.38 -3.36
C GLN A 74 2.90 3.24 -3.51
N LYS A 75 3.35 2.07 -3.96
CA LYS A 75 2.49 0.88 -4.07
C LYS A 75 1.88 0.49 -2.72
N LEU A 76 2.71 0.43 -1.68
CA LEU A 76 2.27 0.12 -0.32
C LEU A 76 1.26 1.15 0.21
N LEU A 77 1.48 2.44 -0.04
CA LEU A 77 0.51 3.48 0.33
C LEU A 77 -0.82 3.31 -0.41
N ASN A 78 -0.79 3.01 -1.70
CA ASN A 78 -2.02 2.76 -2.46
C ASN A 78 -2.78 1.54 -1.94
N THR A 79 -2.07 0.52 -1.42
CA THR A 79 -2.69 -0.63 -0.78
C THR A 79 -3.50 -0.26 0.47
N LEU A 80 -3.21 0.87 1.13
CA LEU A 80 -3.97 1.32 2.29
C LEU A 80 -5.43 1.71 1.96
N PHE A 81 -5.74 2.05 0.70
CA PHE A 81 -7.13 2.31 0.27
C PHE A 81 -8.02 1.08 0.36
N PHE A 82 -7.43 -0.12 0.35
CA PHE A 82 -8.14 -1.39 0.43
C PHE A 82 -8.16 -1.98 1.83
N LEU A 83 -7.75 -1.19 2.83
CA LEU A 83 -7.88 -1.59 4.22
C LEU A 83 -9.36 -1.68 4.59
N ASP A 84 -9.72 -2.80 5.21
CA ASP A 84 -11.00 -2.94 5.87
C ASP A 84 -10.87 -2.52 7.35
N THR A 85 -11.69 -1.57 7.76
CA THR A 85 -11.76 -1.03 9.12
C THR A 85 -12.86 -1.66 9.96
N GLU A 86 -13.79 -2.42 9.35
CA GLU A 86 -14.96 -2.96 10.03
C GLU A 86 -14.61 -4.01 11.11
N ASN A 87 -13.44 -4.63 11.02
CA ASN A 87 -12.99 -5.72 11.90
C ASN A 87 -11.86 -5.33 12.86
N GLN A 88 -11.71 -4.05 13.21
CA GLN A 88 -10.60 -3.57 14.05
C GLN A 88 -11.06 -3.24 15.48
N ASP A 89 -10.87 -4.17 16.41
CA ASP A 89 -11.26 -4.07 17.83
C ASP A 89 -10.72 -2.84 18.58
N HIS A 90 -9.67 -2.20 18.04
CA HIS A 90 -9.02 -1.04 18.66
C HIS A 90 -9.61 0.31 18.23
N LEU A 91 -10.52 0.34 17.24
CA LEU A 91 -11.11 1.57 16.73
C LEU A 91 -12.44 1.86 17.43
N SER A 92 -12.66 3.11 17.83
CA SER A 92 -13.96 3.56 18.30
C SER A 92 -14.96 3.65 17.14
N PRO A 93 -16.28 3.53 17.40
CA PRO A 93 -17.30 3.67 16.36
C PRO A 93 -17.20 4.99 15.59
N ARG A 94 -16.77 6.06 16.26
CA ARG A 94 -16.55 7.38 15.64
C ARG A 94 -15.40 7.35 14.62
N GLU A 95 -14.30 6.69 14.95
CA GLU A 95 -13.14 6.58 14.05
C GLU A 95 -13.46 5.73 12.82
N VAL A 96 -14.23 4.65 13.01
CA VAL A 96 -14.73 3.81 11.92
C VAL A 96 -15.63 4.63 10.99
N ALA A 97 -16.65 5.30 11.54
CA ALA A 97 -17.56 6.13 10.75
C ALA A 97 -16.84 7.28 10.01
N PHE A 98 -15.85 7.91 10.65
CA PHE A 98 -15.05 8.96 10.01
C PHE A 98 -14.23 8.40 8.84
N TYR A 99 -13.60 7.24 9.02
CA TYR A 99 -12.87 6.58 7.94
C TYR A 99 -13.79 6.21 6.77
N ASP A 100 -14.96 5.63 7.06
CA ASP A 100 -15.94 5.22 6.04
C ASP A 100 -16.49 6.40 5.25
N CYS A 101 -16.75 7.53 5.91
CA CYS A 101 -17.17 8.78 5.27
C CYS A 101 -16.09 9.28 4.30
N ASN A 102 -14.83 9.33 4.73
CA ASN A 102 -13.71 9.74 3.87
C ASN A 102 -13.50 8.78 2.69
N ARG A 103 -13.63 7.48 2.92
CA ARG A 103 -13.54 6.45 1.88
C ARG A 103 -14.65 6.61 0.83
N THR A 104 -15.87 6.84 1.29
CA THR A 104 -17.03 7.08 0.42
C THR A 104 -16.86 8.36 -0.40
N LEU A 105 -16.43 9.44 0.24
CA LEU A 105 -16.15 10.71 -0.42
C LEU A 105 -15.05 10.57 -1.48
N TYR A 106 -13.99 9.82 -1.19
CA TYR A 106 -12.96 9.51 -2.18
C TYR A 106 -13.53 8.81 -3.41
N HIS A 107 -14.33 7.75 -3.23
CA HIS A 107 -14.98 7.05 -4.35
C HIS A 107 -15.90 7.97 -5.15
N ALA A 108 -16.73 8.77 -4.47
CA ALA A 108 -17.62 9.72 -5.12
C ALA A 108 -16.85 10.74 -5.97
N ASN A 109 -15.75 11.28 -5.45
CA ASN A 109 -14.88 12.21 -6.18
C ASN A 109 -14.26 11.55 -7.42
N VAL A 110 -13.80 10.30 -7.32
CA VAL A 110 -13.27 9.55 -8.47
C VAL A 110 -14.35 9.37 -9.54
N LEU A 111 -15.58 9.02 -9.16
CA LEU A 111 -16.70 8.87 -10.09
C LEU A 111 -17.06 10.20 -10.79
N ILE A 112 -17.12 11.30 -10.03
CA ILE A 112 -17.40 12.64 -10.56
C ILE A 112 -16.33 13.07 -11.56
N LEU A 113 -15.05 12.86 -11.26
CA LEU A 113 -13.94 13.15 -12.18
C LEU A 113 -14.03 12.39 -13.50
N ASN A 114 -14.71 11.24 -13.51
CA ASN A 114 -14.94 10.41 -14.68
C ASN A 114 -16.35 10.58 -15.27
N ASN A 115 -17.06 11.67 -14.91
CA ASN A 115 -18.43 12.00 -15.35
C ASN A 115 -19.50 10.96 -15.00
N ALA A 116 -19.26 10.09 -14.02
CA ALA A 116 -20.20 9.07 -13.55
C ALA A 116 -21.09 9.58 -12.40
N ILE A 117 -21.77 10.72 -12.62
CA ILE A 117 -22.48 11.47 -11.57
C ILE A 117 -23.67 10.67 -10.99
N GLU A 118 -24.42 9.98 -11.84
CA GLU A 118 -25.58 9.17 -11.41
C GLU A 118 -25.19 8.06 -10.43
N ILE A 119 -23.96 7.52 -10.55
CA ILE A 119 -23.42 6.50 -9.65
C ILE A 119 -22.92 7.14 -8.34
N ALA A 120 -22.36 8.35 -8.42
CA ALA A 120 -21.79 9.06 -7.27
C ALA A 120 -22.87 9.64 -6.33
N ALA A 121 -23.97 10.17 -6.87
CA ALA A 121 -25.04 10.83 -6.11
C ALA A 121 -25.57 10.00 -4.91
N PRO A 122 -25.99 8.74 -5.07
CA PRO A 122 -26.52 7.95 -3.95
C PRO A 122 -25.44 7.57 -2.91
N MET A 123 -24.15 7.68 -3.23
CA MET A 123 -23.08 7.47 -2.25
C MET A 123 -22.91 8.65 -1.31
N ILE A 124 -23.06 9.88 -1.83
CA ILE A 124 -22.94 11.12 -1.05
C ILE A 124 -24.18 11.33 -0.16
N GLU A 125 -25.36 10.95 -0.63
CA GLU A 125 -26.61 11.10 0.13
C GLU A 125 -26.68 10.21 1.38
N LYS A 126 -25.88 9.14 1.44
CA LYS A 126 -25.85 8.17 2.55
C LYS A 126 -24.83 8.50 3.63
N THR A 127 -23.89 9.40 3.36
CA THR A 127 -22.88 9.90 4.32
C THR A 127 -23.40 11.08 5.12
#